data_AF-A0A1G9GUN8-F1
#
_entry.id   AF-A0A1G9GUN8-F1
#
_cell.length_a   1.000
_cell.length_b   1.000
_cell.length_c   1.000
_cell.angle_alpha   90.00
_cell.angle_beta   90.00
_cell.angle_gamma   90.00
#
_symmetry.space_group_name_H-M   'P 1'
#
loop_
_entity.id
_entity.type
_entity.pdbx_description
1 polymer ?
#
loop_
_entity_poly.entity_id
_entity_poly.type
_entity_poly.pdbx_seq_one_letter_code
_entity_poly.pdbx_strand_id
1 'polypeptide(L)'
;MDAIEEKRVYGGREGALEVYVASAIGVVRVRVAGDTVGEFGLCDRTPARDIAATGETVAIATDEDVQVLGLERGDREARAAEADANESEETFVDTGFGPAVAVGTHGSDLIAASPDGDVARLSGGADANSDPREWEFLEHNGVATVRAIDGDLVGTDSGVYRVHEGELDHAGLSDVRDVSAAGVPLAATADGLYKLGNGWMEALEGSFETVAADPHTDPGRLTRAHAVSGDAVYAYGADAETWREYDRSRRSIVGIGYGETVYAVTERGTFLSATPDDSGGPWRSQTIGVGDVTGLAVPRDE
;
A
#
# COMPACT_ATOMS: atom_id res chain seq x y z
N MET A 1 -26.12 -45.03 19.41
CA MET A 1 -25.11 -44.18 20.09
C MET A 1 -24.33 -43.55 18.96
N ASP A 2 -24.82 -42.40 18.51
CA ASP A 2 -24.24 -41.67 17.38
C ASP A 2 -23.00 -40.94 17.88
N ALA A 3 -21.84 -41.41 17.42
CA ALA A 3 -20.59 -40.72 17.61
C ALA A 3 -20.61 -39.49 16.70
N ILE A 4 -20.67 -38.31 17.31
CA ILE A 4 -20.53 -37.04 16.61
C ILE A 4 -19.10 -36.98 16.06
N GLU A 5 -18.96 -37.06 14.73
CA GLU A 5 -17.73 -36.72 14.03
C GLU A 5 -17.47 -35.23 14.23
N GLU A 6 -16.56 -34.93 15.14
CA GLU A 6 -16.03 -33.58 15.37
C GLU A 6 -15.22 -33.18 14.15
N LYS A 7 -15.87 -32.41 13.26
CA LYS A 7 -15.26 -31.87 12.04
C LYS A 7 -14.16 -30.89 12.45
N ARG A 8 -12.90 -31.34 12.38
CA ARG A 8 -11.73 -30.49 12.61
C ARG A 8 -11.69 -29.38 11.56
N VAL A 9 -12.08 -28.17 11.98
CA VAL A 9 -11.93 -26.93 11.22
C VAL A 9 -10.55 -26.37 11.56
N TYR A 10 -9.51 -26.98 11.01
CA TYR A 10 -8.21 -26.33 10.84
C TYR A 10 -7.74 -26.72 9.45
N GLY A 11 -8.22 -25.97 8.45
CA GLY A 11 -7.55 -25.93 7.16
C GLY A 11 -6.15 -25.34 7.38
N GLY A 12 -5.15 -25.90 6.71
CA GLY A 12 -3.76 -25.48 6.84
C GLY A 12 -3.58 -23.98 6.66
N ARG A 13 -2.64 -23.41 7.42
CA ARG A 13 -2.27 -21.97 7.46
C ARG A 13 -1.36 -21.57 6.30
N GLU A 14 -1.22 -22.43 5.31
CA GLU A 14 -0.28 -22.32 4.20
C GLU A 14 -0.94 -21.49 3.07
N GLY A 15 -0.32 -20.37 2.68
CA GLY A 15 -0.81 -19.51 1.59
C GLY A 15 -1.71 -18.32 2.02
N ALA A 16 -1.79 -17.99 3.31
CA ALA A 16 -2.45 -16.75 3.75
C ALA A 16 -1.51 -15.54 3.57
N LEU A 17 -1.99 -14.52 2.88
CA LEU A 17 -1.31 -13.24 2.68
C LEU A 17 -1.62 -12.31 3.87
N GLU A 18 -0.61 -11.58 4.36
CA GLU A 18 -0.80 -10.56 5.39
C GLU A 18 -0.90 -9.18 4.70
N VAL A 19 -1.99 -8.45 4.92
CA VAL A 19 -2.23 -7.10 4.42
C VAL A 19 -2.21 -6.14 5.60
N TYR A 20 -1.56 -4.99 5.46
CA TYR A 20 -1.42 -4.01 6.54
C TYR A 20 -2.23 -2.76 6.22
N VAL A 21 -2.95 -2.25 7.22
CA VAL A 21 -3.81 -1.07 7.10
C VAL A 21 -3.36 -0.04 8.13
N ALA A 22 -2.96 1.14 7.65
CA ALA A 22 -2.60 2.27 8.49
C ALA A 22 -3.84 3.09 8.89
N SER A 23 -3.84 3.61 10.11
CA SER A 23 -4.92 4.44 10.64
C SER A 23 -4.43 5.42 11.69
N ALA A 24 -5.28 6.40 12.04
CA ALA A 24 -5.02 7.35 13.11
C ALA A 24 -4.86 6.73 14.51
N ILE A 25 -5.14 5.43 14.70
CA ILE A 25 -4.98 4.73 15.99
C ILE A 25 -3.97 3.57 15.94
N GLY A 26 -3.27 3.39 14.82
CA GLY A 26 -2.28 2.33 14.67
C GLY A 26 -2.37 1.55 13.35
N VAL A 27 -1.63 0.45 13.29
CA VAL A 27 -1.56 -0.46 12.13
C VAL A 27 -2.29 -1.76 12.42
N VAL A 28 -3.23 -2.12 11.55
CA VAL A 28 -3.94 -3.40 11.59
C VAL A 28 -3.35 -4.36 10.58
N ARG A 29 -2.94 -5.54 11.03
CA ARG A 29 -2.60 -6.66 10.16
C ARG A 29 -3.86 -7.48 9.88
N VAL A 30 -4.14 -7.75 8.62
CA VAL A 30 -5.28 -8.52 8.12
C VAL A 30 -4.76 -9.74 7.36
N ARG A 31 -5.08 -10.94 7.84
CA ARG A 31 -4.76 -12.19 7.15
C ARG A 31 -5.87 -12.54 6.18
N VAL A 32 -5.52 -12.68 4.92
CA VAL A 32 -6.44 -12.99 3.82
C VAL A 32 -6.01 -14.27 3.09
N ALA A 33 -7.00 -15.07 2.69
CA ALA A 33 -6.81 -16.22 1.82
C ALA A 33 -7.74 -16.05 0.61
N GLY A 34 -7.17 -15.77 -0.57
CA GLY A 34 -7.93 -15.31 -1.73
C GLY A 34 -8.78 -14.08 -1.37
N ASP A 35 -10.10 -14.22 -1.45
CA ASP A 35 -11.07 -13.16 -1.15
C ASP A 35 -11.66 -13.21 0.27
N THR A 36 -11.13 -14.06 1.15
CA THR A 36 -11.67 -14.28 2.49
C THR A 36 -10.74 -13.71 3.56
N VAL A 37 -11.30 -12.87 4.44
CA VAL A 37 -10.61 -12.38 5.64
C VAL A 37 -10.69 -13.46 6.73
N GLY A 38 -9.54 -13.91 7.21
CA GLY A 38 -9.43 -14.90 8.29
C GLY A 38 -9.34 -14.26 9.67
N GLU A 39 -8.22 -13.58 9.93
CA GLU A 39 -7.90 -12.94 11.20
C GLU A 39 -7.45 -11.51 10.94
N PHE A 40 -7.75 -10.60 11.86
CA PHE A 40 -7.13 -9.28 11.86
C PHE A 40 -6.90 -8.80 13.30
N GLY A 41 -5.88 -7.96 13.48
CA GLY A 41 -5.54 -7.43 14.79
C GLY A 41 -4.62 -6.22 14.68
N LEU A 42 -4.70 -5.35 15.69
CA LEU A 42 -3.81 -4.20 15.83
C LEU A 42 -2.41 -4.71 16.21
N CYS A 43 -1.43 -4.52 15.33
CA CYS A 43 -0.03 -4.91 15.59
C CYS A 43 0.83 -3.75 16.07
N ASP A 44 0.42 -2.51 15.78
CA ASP A 44 1.08 -1.30 16.29
C ASP A 44 0.05 -0.24 16.67
N ARG A 45 0.34 0.60 17.66
CA ARG A 45 -0.58 1.63 18.19
C ARG A 45 -0.18 3.06 17.81
N THR A 46 0.91 3.23 17.09
CA THR A 46 1.41 4.52 16.64
C THR A 46 0.55 5.01 15.47
N PRO A 47 -0.07 6.20 15.57
CA PRO A 47 -0.84 6.77 14.47
C PRO A 47 -0.01 6.86 13.18
N ALA A 48 -0.48 6.19 12.13
CA ALA A 48 0.22 6.12 10.85
C ALA A 48 -0.47 7.04 9.82
N ARG A 49 0.32 7.92 9.20
CA ARG A 49 -0.12 8.86 8.17
C ARG A 49 -0.07 8.27 6.77
N ASP A 50 0.82 7.31 6.56
CA ASP A 50 0.98 6.60 5.30
C ASP A 50 1.66 5.24 5.56
N ILE A 51 1.58 4.33 4.59
CA ILE A 51 2.12 2.97 4.69
C ILE A 51 2.59 2.41 3.35
N ALA A 52 3.75 1.77 3.36
CA ALA A 52 4.29 1.03 2.21
C ALA A 52 4.85 -0.32 2.66
N ALA A 53 4.98 -1.25 1.71
CA ALA A 53 5.56 -2.56 1.99
C ALA A 53 6.41 -3.09 0.83
N THR A 54 7.48 -3.79 1.19
CA THR A 54 8.24 -4.71 0.33
C THR A 54 7.92 -6.15 0.75
N GLY A 55 8.59 -7.15 0.18
CA GLY A 55 8.48 -8.53 0.67
C GLY A 55 9.07 -8.79 2.04
N GLU A 56 9.92 -7.89 2.52
CA GLU A 56 10.70 -8.08 3.73
C GLU A 56 10.40 -7.03 4.80
N THR A 57 9.68 -5.96 4.47
CA THR A 57 9.48 -4.83 5.39
C THR A 57 8.14 -4.15 5.16
N VAL A 58 7.49 -3.74 6.25
CA VAL A 58 6.39 -2.76 6.25
C VAL A 58 6.93 -1.47 6.85
N ALA A 59 6.73 -0.35 6.17
CA ALA A 59 7.13 0.98 6.63
C ALA A 59 5.90 1.86 6.83
N ILE A 60 5.89 2.65 7.91
CA ILE A 60 4.85 3.65 8.19
C ILE A 60 5.46 5.03 8.38
N ALA A 61 4.79 6.05 7.86
CA ALA A 61 5.08 7.44 8.15
C ALA A 61 4.29 7.86 9.40
N THR A 62 4.96 8.45 10.39
CA THR A 62 4.33 8.95 11.62
C THR A 62 4.68 10.42 11.85
N ASP A 63 4.11 11.02 12.89
CA ASP A 63 4.45 12.40 13.28
C ASP A 63 5.79 12.53 14.01
N GLU A 64 6.42 11.41 14.39
CA GLU A 64 7.71 11.39 15.10
C GLU A 64 8.84 10.82 14.23
N ASP A 65 8.60 9.72 13.52
CA ASP A 65 9.58 9.06 12.67
C ASP A 65 8.95 8.28 11.49
N VAL A 66 9.78 7.82 10.55
CA VAL A 66 9.46 6.63 9.74
C VAL A 66 9.80 5.40 10.56
N GLN A 67 8.83 4.50 10.73
CA GLN A 67 9.03 3.26 11.48
C GLN A 67 8.89 2.04 10.58
N VAL A 68 9.63 0.98 10.88
CA VAL A 68 9.63 -0.24 10.06
C VAL A 68 9.42 -1.50 10.87
N LEU A 69 8.74 -2.47 10.26
CA LEU A 69 8.58 -3.82 10.76
C LEU A 69 9.19 -4.80 9.76
N GLY A 70 10.17 -5.59 10.20
CA GLY A 70 10.72 -6.69 9.42
C GLY A 70 9.74 -7.86 9.32
N LEU A 71 9.55 -8.40 8.11
CA LEU A 71 8.71 -9.56 7.85
C LEU A 71 9.59 -10.81 7.77
N GLU A 72 9.39 -11.75 8.69
CA GLU A 72 10.13 -13.02 8.65
C GLU A 72 9.59 -13.89 7.49
N ARG A 73 10.38 -14.07 6.42
CA ARG A 73 10.07 -15.06 5.37
C ARG A 73 10.06 -16.46 5.99
N GLY A 74 8.89 -17.11 5.98
CA GLY A 74 8.69 -18.56 6.04
C GLY A 74 9.52 -19.34 7.06
N ASP A 75 9.01 -19.44 8.30
CA ASP A 75 8.94 -20.68 9.12
C ASP A 75 8.59 -20.34 10.58
N ARG A 76 7.44 -19.67 10.80
CA ARG A 76 6.88 -19.52 12.15
C ARG A 76 6.66 -20.89 12.83
N GLU A 77 6.40 -21.94 12.05
CA GLU A 77 6.19 -23.31 12.59
C GLU A 77 7.48 -23.99 13.08
N ALA A 78 8.65 -23.71 12.48
CA ALA A 78 9.91 -24.27 12.96
C ALA A 78 10.39 -23.59 14.24
N ARG A 79 10.17 -22.27 14.37
CA ARG A 79 10.58 -21.51 15.57
C ARG A 79 9.62 -21.63 16.75
N ALA A 80 8.34 -21.91 16.51
CA ALA A 80 7.40 -22.24 17.60
C ALA A 80 7.82 -23.50 18.39
N ALA A 81 8.68 -24.36 17.82
CA ALA A 81 9.23 -25.53 18.48
C ALA A 81 10.51 -25.24 19.30
N GLU A 82 11.18 -24.10 19.09
CA GLU A 82 12.47 -23.76 19.72
C GLU A 82 12.44 -22.47 20.56
N ALA A 83 11.37 -21.68 20.51
CA ALA A 83 11.23 -20.49 21.33
C ALA A 83 10.77 -20.84 22.76
N ASP A 84 11.69 -20.68 23.73
CA ASP A 84 11.32 -20.38 25.11
C ASP A 84 10.43 -19.13 25.09
N ALA A 85 9.39 -19.08 25.93
CA ALA A 85 8.25 -18.16 25.85
C ALA A 85 8.58 -16.67 26.10
N ASN A 86 9.43 -16.10 25.26
CA ASN A 86 9.63 -14.67 25.07
C ASN A 86 9.51 -14.43 23.57
N GLU A 87 8.27 -14.44 23.09
CA GLU A 87 7.89 -13.98 21.75
C GLU A 87 8.63 -12.66 21.51
N SER A 88 9.56 -12.64 20.54
CA SER A 88 10.05 -11.37 20.01
C SER A 88 8.82 -10.65 19.45
N GLU A 89 8.24 -9.71 20.20
CA GLU A 89 7.11 -8.91 19.73
C GLU A 89 7.55 -8.26 18.41
N GLU A 90 6.92 -8.64 17.31
CA GLU A 90 7.04 -7.98 16.01
C GLU A 90 6.71 -6.50 16.20
N THR A 91 7.73 -5.68 16.40
CA THR A 91 7.60 -4.28 16.83
C THR A 91 8.16 -3.37 15.76
N PHE A 92 7.47 -2.27 15.51
CA PHE A 92 7.96 -1.22 14.63
C PHE A 92 9.15 -0.51 15.28
N VAL A 93 10.22 -0.31 14.50
CA VAL A 93 11.43 0.38 14.96
C VAL A 93 11.66 1.66 14.18
N ASP A 94 12.04 2.70 14.89
CA ASP A 94 12.42 4.01 14.38
C ASP A 94 13.61 3.89 13.41
N THR A 95 13.58 4.68 12.33
CA THR A 95 14.64 4.72 11.31
C THR A 95 15.55 5.94 11.43
N GLY A 96 15.19 6.91 12.25
CA GLY A 96 15.93 8.16 12.42
C GLY A 96 15.72 9.18 11.29
N PHE A 97 14.66 9.03 10.50
CA PHE A 97 14.28 10.02 9.48
C PHE A 97 13.74 11.31 10.13
N GLY A 98 12.97 11.15 11.22
CA GLY A 98 12.15 12.19 11.82
C GLY A 98 10.72 12.21 11.27
N PRO A 99 9.94 13.26 11.60
CA PRO A 99 8.52 13.34 11.22
C PRO A 99 8.31 13.16 9.72
N ALA A 100 7.34 12.33 9.33
CA ALA A 100 7.03 12.03 7.94
C ALA A 100 5.54 12.23 7.61
N VAL A 101 5.26 12.46 6.33
CA VAL A 101 3.88 12.57 5.80
C VAL A 101 3.57 11.51 4.75
N ALA A 102 4.59 10.98 4.08
CA ALA A 102 4.44 9.92 3.08
C ALA A 102 5.64 8.99 3.12
N VAL A 103 5.41 7.72 2.78
CA VAL A 103 6.44 6.69 2.65
C VAL A 103 6.10 5.77 1.48
N GLY A 104 7.11 5.41 0.69
CA GLY A 104 6.97 4.52 -0.46
C GLY A 104 8.18 3.60 -0.62
N THR A 105 8.08 2.66 -1.54
CA THR A 105 9.15 1.71 -1.85
C THR A 105 9.59 1.82 -3.30
N HIS A 106 10.90 1.71 -3.55
CA HIS A 106 11.46 1.60 -4.90
C HIS A 106 12.47 0.44 -4.94
N GLY A 107 12.02 -0.71 -5.42
CA GLY A 107 12.76 -1.96 -5.25
C GLY A 107 12.86 -2.30 -3.76
N SER A 108 14.08 -2.49 -3.26
CA SER A 108 14.35 -2.68 -1.83
C SER A 108 14.34 -1.37 -1.04
N ASP A 109 14.51 -0.22 -1.70
CA ASP A 109 14.75 1.05 -1.01
C ASP A 109 13.45 1.64 -0.45
N LEU A 110 13.56 2.33 0.69
CA LEU A 110 12.49 3.17 1.23
C LEU A 110 12.71 4.62 0.82
N ILE A 111 11.62 5.29 0.47
CA ILE A 111 11.61 6.73 0.21
C ILE A 111 10.60 7.35 1.18
N ALA A 112 10.99 8.43 1.85
CA ALA A 112 10.14 9.13 2.79
C ALA A 112 10.16 10.63 2.53
N ALA A 113 9.04 11.29 2.87
CA ALA A 113 8.91 12.73 2.78
C ALA A 113 8.56 13.35 4.13
N SER A 114 9.25 14.44 4.47
CA SER A 114 8.96 15.24 5.67
C SER A 114 7.81 16.22 5.43
N PRO A 115 7.12 16.70 6.49
CA PRO A 115 6.14 17.78 6.38
C PRO A 115 6.71 19.09 5.79
N ASP A 116 8.03 19.29 5.89
CA ASP A 116 8.73 20.48 5.41
C ASP A 116 9.18 20.35 3.94
N GLY A 117 8.85 19.23 3.27
CA GLY A 117 9.15 19.03 1.85
C GLY A 117 10.55 18.47 1.58
N ASP A 118 11.21 17.89 2.59
CA ASP A 118 12.40 17.07 2.37
C ASP A 118 11.98 15.70 1.84
N VAL A 119 12.75 15.16 0.89
CA VAL A 119 12.58 13.79 0.40
C VAL A 119 13.91 13.07 0.52
N ALA A 120 13.91 11.90 1.16
CA ALA A 120 15.13 11.11 1.33
C ALA A 120 14.88 9.63 1.01
N ARG A 121 15.97 8.95 0.72
CA ARG A 121 16.02 7.52 0.44
C ARG A 121 16.84 6.79 1.50
N LEU A 122 16.35 5.64 1.93
CA LEU A 122 17.08 4.68 2.74
C LEU A 122 17.31 3.40 1.91
N SER A 123 18.58 3.12 1.61
CA SER A 123 18.96 2.00 0.74
C SER A 123 18.80 0.64 1.42
N GLY A 124 18.36 -0.36 0.65
CA GLY A 124 18.33 -1.76 1.07
C GLY A 124 17.17 -2.16 1.97
N GLY A 125 16.20 -1.26 2.18
CA GLY A 125 15.11 -1.47 3.10
C GLY A 125 15.65 -1.47 4.53
N ALA A 126 14.90 -0.92 5.47
CA ALA A 126 15.37 -0.92 6.83
C ALA A 126 15.35 -2.37 7.37
N ASP A 127 16.45 -3.11 7.21
CA ASP A 127 16.72 -4.26 8.07
C ASP A 127 16.56 -3.75 9.50
N ALA A 128 15.52 -4.24 10.17
CA ALA A 128 15.15 -3.79 11.51
C ALA A 128 16.33 -3.94 12.49
N ASN A 129 17.32 -4.78 12.16
CA ASN A 129 18.52 -5.03 12.95
C ASN A 129 19.75 -4.23 12.53
N SER A 130 19.72 -3.53 11.39
CA SER A 130 20.82 -2.71 10.91
C SER A 130 20.72 -1.29 11.46
N ASP A 131 21.58 -0.94 12.42
CA ASP A 131 21.75 0.39 13.02
C ASP A 131 23.25 0.77 12.93
N PRO A 132 23.62 1.96 12.41
CA PRO A 132 22.76 3.06 11.98
C PRO A 132 22.22 2.94 10.56
N ARG A 133 21.00 3.46 10.40
CA ARG A 133 20.36 3.71 9.11
C ARG A 133 20.78 5.10 8.63
N GLU A 134 21.28 5.19 7.41
CA GLU A 134 21.75 6.45 6.82
C GLU A 134 20.79 6.86 5.70
N TRP A 135 20.06 7.95 5.93
CA TRP A 135 19.17 8.55 4.94
C TRP A 135 19.96 9.46 3.98
N GLU A 136 19.82 9.20 2.70
CA GLU A 136 20.34 10.04 1.62
C GLU A 136 19.25 11.01 1.18
N PHE A 137 19.43 12.30 1.43
CA PHE A 137 18.48 13.33 1.01
C PHE A 137 18.57 13.58 -0.49
N LEU A 138 17.45 13.39 -1.18
CA LEU A 138 17.27 13.65 -2.60
C LEU A 138 16.85 15.11 -2.84
N GLU A 139 16.16 15.70 -1.87
CA GLU A 139 15.72 17.10 -1.89
C GLU A 139 15.60 17.66 -0.47
N HIS A 140 15.82 18.97 -0.33
CA HIS A 140 15.79 19.68 0.95
C HIS A 140 14.87 20.91 0.90
N ASN A 141 13.79 20.89 1.67
CA ASN A 141 12.86 22.03 1.86
C ASN A 141 12.44 22.70 0.53
N GLY A 142 12.27 21.88 -0.50
CA GLY A 142 12.12 22.32 -1.89
C GLY A 142 10.90 21.73 -2.59
N VAL A 143 10.40 20.59 -2.11
CA VAL A 143 9.22 19.95 -2.70
C VAL A 143 7.97 20.48 -2.04
N ALA A 144 6.97 20.71 -2.88
CA ALA A 144 5.65 21.08 -2.42
C ALA A 144 5.00 19.96 -1.60
N THR A 145 3.77 20.12 -1.13
CA THR A 145 3.19 19.15 -0.18
C THR A 145 3.15 17.74 -0.79
N VAL A 146 3.99 16.82 -0.28
CA VAL A 146 4.03 15.42 -0.72
C VAL A 146 2.80 14.69 -0.17
N ARG A 147 2.14 13.92 -1.04
CA ARG A 147 0.87 13.21 -0.73
C ARG A 147 0.94 11.71 -0.96
N ALA A 148 1.77 11.25 -1.90
CA ALA A 148 1.92 9.83 -2.21
C ALA A 148 3.30 9.53 -2.79
N ILE A 149 3.82 8.34 -2.50
CA ILE A 149 5.08 7.84 -3.04
C ILE A 149 4.89 6.37 -3.45
N ASP A 150 5.12 6.05 -4.72
CA ASP A 150 5.12 4.66 -5.22
C ASP A 150 6.22 4.52 -6.27
N GLY A 151 7.13 3.55 -6.08
CA GLY A 151 8.29 3.40 -6.94
C GLY A 151 9.16 4.65 -6.96
N ASP A 152 9.49 5.09 -8.17
CA ASP A 152 10.25 6.31 -8.40
C ASP A 152 9.37 7.57 -8.47
N LEU A 153 8.05 7.48 -8.24
CA LEU A 153 7.13 8.61 -8.34
C LEU A 153 6.85 9.24 -6.98
N VAL A 154 6.86 10.57 -6.95
CA VAL A 154 6.44 11.38 -5.80
C VAL A 154 5.30 12.30 -6.24
N GLY A 155 4.09 12.04 -5.74
CA GLY A 155 2.91 12.86 -6.00
C GLY A 155 2.80 14.03 -5.02
N THR A 156 2.60 15.24 -5.55
CA THR A 156 2.53 16.48 -4.75
C THR A 156 1.40 17.38 -5.21
N ASP A 157 1.06 18.38 -4.39
CA ASP A 157 0.13 19.45 -4.80
C ASP A 157 0.61 20.26 -6.04
N SER A 158 1.90 20.18 -6.39
CA SER A 158 2.52 20.93 -7.48
C SER A 158 2.87 20.05 -8.69
N GLY A 159 2.49 18.77 -8.66
CA GLY A 159 2.70 17.83 -9.76
C GLY A 159 3.36 16.53 -9.32
N VAL A 160 3.74 15.73 -10.30
CA VAL A 160 4.54 14.52 -10.10
C VAL A 160 6.01 14.88 -10.19
N TYR A 161 6.81 14.33 -9.28
CA TYR A 161 8.26 14.31 -9.37
C TYR A 161 8.75 12.87 -9.57
N ARG A 162 9.95 12.71 -10.13
CA ARG A 162 10.60 11.40 -10.28
C ARG A 162 11.96 11.37 -9.60
N VAL A 163 12.20 10.30 -8.84
CA VAL A 163 13.51 10.01 -8.28
C VAL A 163 14.40 9.47 -9.39
N HIS A 164 15.47 10.19 -9.70
CA HIS A 164 16.42 9.82 -10.74
C HIS A 164 17.85 10.14 -10.31
N GLU A 165 18.74 9.14 -10.35
CA GLU A 165 20.19 9.32 -10.08
C GLU A 165 20.54 10.04 -8.76
N GLY A 166 19.69 9.95 -7.73
CA GLY A 166 19.90 10.62 -6.44
C GLY A 166 19.32 12.03 -6.36
N GLU A 167 18.62 12.47 -7.40
CA GLU A 167 17.92 13.75 -7.46
C GLU A 167 16.41 13.55 -7.66
N LEU A 168 15.66 14.64 -7.55
CA LEU A 168 14.20 14.66 -7.69
C LEU A 168 13.77 15.65 -8.77
N ASP A 169 13.30 15.14 -9.91
CA ASP A 169 12.96 15.94 -11.10
C ASP A 169 11.45 16.17 -11.23
N HIS A 170 11.03 17.41 -11.52
CA HIS A 170 9.61 17.69 -11.84
C HIS A 170 9.22 17.04 -13.16
N ALA A 171 8.15 16.25 -13.14
CA ALA A 171 7.69 15.42 -14.26
C ALA A 171 6.31 15.84 -14.81
N GLY A 172 5.79 17.01 -14.40
CA GLY A 172 4.52 17.56 -14.91
C GLY A 172 3.31 17.36 -14.00
N LEU A 173 2.13 17.65 -14.54
CA LEU A 173 0.85 17.72 -13.80
C LEU A 173 0.83 18.78 -12.68
N SER A 174 -0.29 18.85 -11.98
CA SER A 174 -0.54 19.69 -10.81
C SER A 174 -1.60 19.03 -9.94
N ASP A 175 -1.64 19.37 -8.65
CA ASP A 175 -2.62 18.86 -7.68
C ASP A 175 -2.79 17.32 -7.72
N VAL A 176 -1.65 16.62 -7.73
CA VAL A 176 -1.60 15.16 -7.70
C VAL A 176 -1.97 14.68 -6.30
N ARG A 177 -2.84 13.70 -6.21
CA ARG A 177 -3.36 13.17 -4.94
C ARG A 177 -2.78 11.79 -4.64
N ASP A 178 -2.59 10.99 -5.68
CA ASP A 178 -2.03 9.64 -5.57
C ASP A 178 -1.30 9.25 -6.87
N VAL A 179 -0.35 8.32 -6.77
CA VAL A 179 0.47 7.84 -7.87
C VAL A 179 0.63 6.33 -7.82
N SER A 180 0.79 5.70 -8.99
CA SER A 180 1.20 4.30 -9.05
C SER A 180 2.23 4.07 -10.15
N ALA A 181 3.37 3.49 -9.80
CA ALA A 181 4.49 3.26 -10.72
C ALA A 181 4.37 1.92 -11.49
N ALA A 182 3.60 0.96 -10.97
CA ALA A 182 3.53 -0.38 -11.53
C ALA A 182 3.00 -0.41 -12.98
N GLY A 183 3.74 -1.08 -13.86
CA GLY A 183 3.38 -1.23 -15.27
C GLY A 183 3.51 0.06 -16.06
N VAL A 184 2.40 0.79 -16.21
CA VAL A 184 2.37 2.12 -16.81
C VAL A 184 2.11 3.12 -15.69
N PRO A 185 3.01 4.09 -15.45
CA PRO A 185 2.82 5.08 -14.40
C PRO A 185 1.47 5.79 -14.50
N LEU A 186 0.75 5.85 -13.38
CA LEU A 186 -0.54 6.50 -13.23
C LEU A 186 -0.46 7.63 -12.21
N ALA A 187 -1.28 8.66 -12.40
CA ALA A 187 -1.45 9.75 -11.44
C ALA A 187 -2.92 10.13 -11.32
N ALA A 188 -3.44 10.13 -10.09
CA ALA A 188 -4.75 10.66 -9.75
C ALA A 188 -4.60 12.14 -9.37
N THR A 189 -5.46 12.99 -9.90
CA THR A 189 -5.41 14.45 -9.66
C THR A 189 -6.81 15.00 -9.41
N ALA A 190 -6.91 16.28 -9.07
CA ALA A 190 -8.20 16.96 -8.97
C ALA A 190 -8.96 17.09 -10.30
N ASP A 191 -8.27 17.01 -11.44
CA ASP A 191 -8.86 17.26 -12.77
C ASP A 191 -9.00 15.99 -13.63
N GLY A 192 -8.22 14.95 -13.35
CA GLY A 192 -8.27 13.70 -14.11
C GLY A 192 -7.42 12.57 -13.54
N LEU A 193 -7.63 11.39 -14.12
CA LEU A 193 -6.72 10.25 -14.02
C LEU A 193 -5.81 10.27 -15.25
N TYR A 194 -4.50 10.29 -15.03
CA TYR A 194 -3.50 10.37 -16.09
C TYR A 194 -2.65 9.11 -16.15
N LYS A 195 -2.19 8.75 -17.35
CA LYS A 195 -1.20 7.71 -17.60
C LYS A 195 0.03 8.27 -18.32
N LEU A 196 1.21 7.80 -17.98
CA LEU A 196 2.46 8.23 -18.61
C LEU A 196 2.74 7.44 -19.88
N GLY A 197 2.92 8.15 -21.00
CA GLY A 197 3.44 7.61 -22.27
C GLY A 197 4.49 8.56 -22.84
N ASN A 198 4.19 9.21 -23.96
CA ASN A 198 5.03 10.31 -24.52
C ASN A 198 4.86 11.64 -23.75
N GLY A 199 4.60 11.56 -22.44
CA GLY A 199 4.00 12.59 -21.60
C GLY A 199 2.73 12.08 -20.91
N TRP A 200 2.21 12.87 -19.97
CA TRP A 200 0.96 12.54 -19.28
C TRP A 200 -0.23 12.67 -20.22
N MET A 201 -1.00 11.60 -20.35
CA MET A 201 -2.21 11.54 -21.16
C MET A 201 -3.39 11.29 -20.24
N GLU A 202 -4.43 12.11 -20.36
CA GLU A 202 -5.68 11.91 -19.64
C GLU A 202 -6.32 10.58 -20.06
N ALA A 203 -6.60 9.73 -19.07
CA ALA A 203 -7.30 8.48 -19.23
C ALA A 203 -8.79 8.61 -18.90
N LEU A 204 -9.12 9.41 -17.88
CA LEU A 204 -10.48 9.78 -17.48
C LEU A 204 -10.47 11.23 -16.98
N GLU A 205 -11.49 11.99 -17.36
CA GLU A 205 -11.78 13.33 -16.81
C GLU A 205 -12.48 13.21 -15.44
N GLY A 206 -12.20 14.15 -14.54
CA GLY A 206 -12.83 14.24 -13.22
C GLY A 206 -11.84 14.13 -12.06
N SER A 207 -12.30 14.34 -10.82
CA SER A 207 -11.42 14.28 -9.66
C SER A 207 -11.20 12.84 -9.19
N PHE A 208 -9.94 12.43 -9.05
CA PHE A 208 -9.58 11.11 -8.55
C PHE A 208 -8.72 11.23 -7.30
N GLU A 209 -9.02 10.43 -6.28
CA GLU A 209 -8.34 10.47 -4.97
C GLU A 209 -7.31 9.35 -4.81
N THR A 210 -7.56 8.16 -5.36
CA THR A 210 -6.71 6.98 -5.19
C THR A 210 -6.50 6.29 -6.53
N VAL A 211 -5.28 5.79 -6.78
CA VAL A 211 -4.95 4.98 -7.94
C VAL A 211 -3.92 3.91 -7.59
N ALA A 212 -4.15 2.67 -8.03
CA ALA A 212 -3.19 1.60 -7.86
C ALA A 212 -3.20 0.66 -9.07
N ALA A 213 -2.02 0.30 -9.57
CA ALA A 213 -1.83 -0.77 -10.53
C ALA A 213 -1.26 -2.03 -9.85
N ASP A 214 -1.62 -3.20 -10.38
CA ASP A 214 -1.11 -4.48 -9.89
C ASP A 214 0.38 -4.60 -10.16
N PRO A 215 1.21 -4.77 -9.12
CA PRO A 215 2.66 -4.84 -9.26
C PRO A 215 3.16 -6.06 -10.03
N HIS A 216 2.35 -7.10 -10.23
CA HIS A 216 2.72 -8.27 -11.05
C HIS A 216 2.58 -8.01 -12.57
N THR A 217 2.20 -6.80 -12.97
CA THR A 217 2.10 -6.45 -14.38
C THR A 217 3.49 -6.17 -14.98
N ASP A 218 3.70 -6.57 -16.24
CA ASP A 218 4.95 -6.28 -16.95
C ASP A 218 5.17 -4.75 -17.09
N PRO A 219 6.42 -4.27 -17.01
CA PRO A 219 6.74 -2.87 -17.27
C PRO A 219 6.21 -2.40 -18.63
N GLY A 220 5.58 -1.23 -18.65
CA GLY A 220 4.96 -0.64 -19.84
C GLY A 220 3.58 -1.20 -20.19
N ARG A 221 2.99 -2.09 -19.36
CA ARG A 221 1.65 -2.64 -19.57
C ARG A 221 0.82 -2.61 -18.29
N LEU A 222 -0.47 -2.33 -18.43
CA LEU A 222 -1.45 -2.51 -17.35
C LEU A 222 -2.22 -3.81 -17.57
N THR A 223 -2.33 -4.61 -16.52
CA THR A 223 -3.15 -5.83 -16.51
C THR A 223 -4.36 -5.66 -15.58
N ARG A 224 -4.12 -5.24 -14.34
CA ARG A 224 -5.16 -4.85 -13.38
C ARG A 224 -4.77 -3.49 -12.82
N ALA A 225 -5.70 -2.54 -12.84
CA ALA A 225 -5.53 -1.25 -12.20
C ALA A 225 -6.90 -0.73 -11.76
N HIS A 226 -6.92 0.05 -10.69
CA HIS A 226 -8.12 0.66 -10.16
C HIS A 226 -7.87 2.12 -9.81
N ALA A 227 -8.90 2.94 -9.96
CA ALA A 227 -8.89 4.33 -9.57
C ALA A 227 -10.21 4.69 -8.88
N VAL A 228 -10.17 5.61 -7.93
CA VAL A 228 -11.33 6.02 -7.13
C VAL A 228 -11.62 7.49 -7.37
N SER A 229 -12.90 7.79 -7.62
CA SER A 229 -13.46 9.13 -7.74
C SER A 229 -14.69 9.22 -6.84
N GLY A 230 -14.52 9.77 -5.64
CA GLY A 230 -15.54 9.77 -4.60
C GLY A 230 -15.93 8.35 -4.17
N ASP A 231 -17.20 7.97 -4.34
CA ASP A 231 -17.68 6.61 -4.04
C ASP A 231 -17.58 5.66 -5.24
N ALA A 232 -17.20 6.16 -6.43
CA ALA A 232 -17.10 5.38 -7.65
C ALA A 232 -15.71 4.77 -7.81
N VAL A 233 -15.66 3.49 -8.15
CA VAL A 233 -14.43 2.77 -8.48
C VAL A 233 -14.40 2.53 -9.98
N TYR A 234 -13.26 2.79 -10.61
CA TYR A 234 -12.99 2.45 -12.00
C TYR A 234 -11.97 1.33 -12.05
N ALA A 235 -12.17 0.38 -12.94
CA ALA A 235 -11.23 -0.71 -13.19
C ALA A 235 -10.73 -0.65 -14.64
N TYR A 236 -9.43 -0.90 -14.81
CA TYR A 236 -8.82 -1.05 -16.12
C TYR A 236 -9.11 -2.44 -16.69
N GLY A 237 -9.75 -2.49 -17.86
CA GLY A 237 -10.00 -3.73 -18.60
C GLY A 237 -8.90 -4.00 -19.62
N ALA A 238 -7.97 -4.90 -19.32
CA ALA A 238 -6.83 -5.21 -20.18
C ALA A 238 -7.21 -5.66 -21.60
N ASP A 239 -8.29 -6.40 -21.78
CA ASP A 239 -8.74 -6.88 -23.10
C ASP A 239 -9.17 -5.76 -24.04
N ALA A 240 -9.77 -4.70 -23.47
CA ALA A 240 -10.28 -3.56 -24.23
C ALA A 240 -9.38 -2.32 -24.09
N GLU A 241 -8.29 -2.44 -23.33
CA GLU A 241 -7.34 -1.38 -23.01
C GLU A 241 -8.01 -0.07 -22.57
N THR A 242 -9.06 -0.19 -21.76
CA THR A 242 -9.93 0.93 -21.40
C THR A 242 -10.43 0.83 -19.97
N TRP A 243 -10.68 1.99 -19.38
CA TRP A 243 -11.27 2.10 -18.05
C TRP A 243 -12.78 1.95 -18.12
N ARG A 244 -13.35 1.29 -17.11
CA ARG A 244 -14.80 1.17 -16.94
C ARG A 244 -15.16 1.38 -15.49
N GLU A 245 -16.31 2.01 -15.28
CA GLU A 245 -16.89 2.09 -13.95
C GLU A 245 -17.18 0.67 -13.44
N TYR A 246 -16.67 0.42 -12.25
CA TYR A 246 -16.74 -0.82 -11.48
C TYR A 246 -17.34 -0.49 -10.10
N ASP A 247 -18.38 0.35 -10.06
CA ASP A 247 -19.06 0.77 -8.83
C ASP A 247 -19.78 -0.41 -8.14
N ARG A 248 -19.01 -1.14 -7.34
CA ARG A 248 -19.48 -2.27 -6.53
C ARG A 248 -19.21 -2.09 -5.04
N SER A 249 -18.32 -1.16 -4.68
CA SER A 249 -18.05 -0.83 -3.27
C SER A 249 -19.12 0.13 -2.72
N ARG A 250 -19.56 1.12 -3.52
CA ARG A 250 -20.42 2.26 -3.12
C ARG A 250 -19.93 2.96 -1.85
N ARG A 251 -18.61 3.05 -1.71
CA ARG A 251 -17.91 3.54 -0.51
C ARG A 251 -16.63 4.25 -0.94
N SER A 252 -16.33 5.35 -0.25
CA SER A 252 -15.02 6.01 -0.27
C SER A 252 -13.90 5.03 0.12
N ILE A 253 -13.16 4.59 -0.89
CA ILE A 253 -11.96 3.76 -0.77
C ILE A 253 -10.77 4.71 -0.70
N VAL A 254 -9.86 4.46 0.24
CA VAL A 254 -8.65 5.27 0.48
C VAL A 254 -7.36 4.52 0.19
N GLY A 255 -7.42 3.19 0.02
CA GLY A 255 -6.26 2.37 -0.32
C GLY A 255 -6.66 1.13 -1.10
N ILE A 256 -5.85 0.75 -2.07
CA ILE A 256 -6.03 -0.42 -2.94
C ILE A 256 -4.71 -1.20 -3.00
N GLY A 257 -4.79 -2.52 -2.90
CA GLY A 257 -3.65 -3.42 -3.01
C GLY A 257 -4.01 -4.71 -3.75
N TYR A 258 -3.00 -5.46 -4.16
CA TYR A 258 -3.19 -6.64 -5.03
C TYR A 258 -2.46 -7.86 -4.47
N GLY A 259 -3.18 -8.97 -4.44
CA GLY A 259 -2.61 -10.32 -4.34
C GLY A 259 -3.21 -11.19 -5.45
N GLU A 260 -3.68 -12.38 -5.11
CA GLU A 260 -4.50 -13.20 -6.03
C GLU A 260 -5.76 -12.43 -6.49
N THR A 261 -6.29 -11.59 -5.62
CA THR A 261 -7.46 -10.74 -5.85
C THR A 261 -7.14 -9.26 -5.57
N VAL A 262 -8.09 -8.35 -5.82
CA VAL A 262 -7.96 -6.95 -5.38
C VAL A 262 -8.45 -6.80 -3.95
N TYR A 263 -7.68 -6.09 -3.14
CA TYR A 263 -8.02 -5.67 -1.79
C TYR A 263 -8.18 -4.16 -1.76
N ALA A 264 -9.07 -3.68 -0.91
CA ALA A 264 -9.17 -2.26 -0.63
C ALA A 264 -9.61 -2.00 0.79
N VAL A 265 -9.47 -0.76 1.21
CA VAL A 265 -9.95 -0.30 2.50
C VAL A 265 -10.65 1.04 2.36
N THR A 266 -11.71 1.22 3.14
CA THR A 266 -12.41 2.50 3.27
C THR A 266 -11.85 3.33 4.41
N GLU A 267 -12.03 4.64 4.36
CA GLU A 267 -11.68 5.57 5.44
C GLU A 267 -12.24 5.10 6.81
N ARG A 268 -13.40 4.43 6.79
CA ARG A 268 -14.10 3.93 7.99
C ARG A 268 -13.66 2.52 8.44
N GLY A 269 -12.53 2.02 7.94
CA GLY A 269 -11.97 0.72 8.33
C GLY A 269 -12.83 -0.47 7.92
N THR A 270 -13.44 -0.41 6.73
CA THR A 270 -14.01 -1.60 6.09
C THR A 270 -12.99 -2.13 5.09
N PHE A 271 -12.44 -3.32 5.37
CA PHE A 271 -11.64 -4.08 4.43
C PHE A 271 -12.54 -4.72 3.38
N LEU A 272 -12.13 -4.65 2.12
CA LEU A 272 -12.87 -5.16 0.99
C LEU A 272 -12.01 -6.09 0.13
N SER A 273 -12.62 -7.11 -0.47
CA SER A 273 -11.98 -7.99 -1.44
C SER A 273 -12.92 -8.27 -2.62
N ALA A 274 -12.39 -8.30 -3.85
CA ALA A 274 -13.20 -8.51 -5.05
C ALA A 274 -12.55 -9.48 -6.04
N THR A 275 -13.13 -10.68 -6.17
CA THR A 275 -12.62 -11.72 -7.06
C THR A 275 -12.87 -11.36 -8.54
N PRO A 276 -11.88 -11.53 -9.43
CA PRO A 276 -12.02 -11.21 -10.86
C PRO A 276 -13.22 -11.88 -11.54
N ASP A 277 -13.56 -13.09 -11.12
CA ASP A 277 -14.64 -13.91 -11.71
C ASP A 277 -16.05 -13.59 -11.15
N ASP A 278 -16.17 -12.67 -10.20
CA ASP A 278 -17.47 -12.32 -9.62
C ASP A 278 -18.29 -11.50 -10.63
N SER A 279 -19.11 -12.20 -11.41
CA SER A 279 -19.87 -11.65 -12.55
C SER A 279 -21.02 -10.69 -12.17
N GLY A 280 -21.12 -10.26 -10.91
CA GLY A 280 -22.06 -9.17 -10.55
C GLY A 280 -22.28 -8.90 -9.06
N GLY A 281 -21.59 -9.61 -8.14
CA GLY A 281 -21.73 -9.38 -6.71
C GLY A 281 -21.04 -8.11 -6.20
N PRO A 282 -21.50 -7.53 -5.08
CA PRO A 282 -20.74 -6.50 -4.35
C PRO A 282 -19.43 -7.08 -3.83
N TRP A 283 -18.46 -6.22 -3.52
CA TRP A 283 -17.21 -6.64 -2.91
C TRP A 283 -17.50 -7.29 -1.56
N ARG A 284 -16.78 -8.36 -1.23
CA ARG A 284 -16.84 -8.92 0.13
C ARG A 284 -16.27 -7.88 1.09
N SER A 285 -16.83 -7.79 2.28
CA SER A 285 -16.50 -6.73 3.22
C SER A 285 -16.36 -7.25 4.64
N GLN A 286 -15.38 -6.73 5.38
CA GLN A 286 -15.19 -6.98 6.80
C GLN A 286 -14.78 -5.70 7.51
N THR A 287 -15.48 -5.32 8.58
CA THR A 287 -15.06 -4.19 9.43
C THR A 287 -13.91 -4.63 10.31
N ILE A 288 -12.79 -3.91 10.27
CA ILE A 288 -11.54 -4.27 10.97
C ILE A 288 -11.32 -3.49 12.27
N GLY A 289 -12.34 -2.75 12.74
CA GLY A 289 -12.35 -2.13 14.07
C GLY A 289 -11.53 -0.85 14.21
N VAL A 290 -11.11 -0.24 13.10
CA VAL A 290 -10.44 1.07 13.05
C VAL A 290 -11.23 2.06 12.19
N GLY A 291 -10.86 3.33 12.25
CA GLY A 291 -11.37 4.41 11.39
C GLY A 291 -10.24 5.38 11.10
N ASP A 292 -10.52 6.43 10.33
CA ASP A 292 -9.51 7.40 9.85
C ASP A 292 -8.31 6.65 9.22
N VAL A 293 -8.66 5.70 8.34
CA VAL A 293 -7.69 4.89 7.60
C VAL A 293 -6.96 5.77 6.60
N THR A 294 -5.65 5.62 6.55
CA THR A 294 -4.75 6.46 5.74
C THR A 294 -4.11 5.70 4.57
N GLY A 295 -4.03 4.37 4.64
CA GLY A 295 -3.49 3.57 3.54
C GLY A 295 -3.57 2.07 3.77
N LEU A 296 -3.22 1.32 2.72
CA LEU A 296 -3.16 -0.14 2.71
C LEU A 296 -1.92 -0.59 1.96
N ALA A 297 -1.15 -1.49 2.56
CA ALA A 297 0.03 -2.08 1.94
C ALA A 297 -0.06 -3.60 1.90
N VAL A 298 0.32 -4.18 0.76
CA VAL A 298 0.43 -5.63 0.55
C VAL A 298 1.89 -5.96 0.31
N PRO A 299 2.57 -6.63 1.26
CA PRO A 299 3.91 -7.18 1.06
C PRO A 299 3.94 -8.10 -0.16
N ARG A 300 5.02 -8.01 -0.94
CA ARG A 300 5.17 -8.73 -2.21
C ARG A 300 6.22 -9.82 -2.06
N ASP A 301 5.92 -11.06 -2.44
CA ASP A 301 6.99 -12.01 -2.70
C ASP A 301 7.66 -11.62 -4.03
N GLU A 302 8.90 -11.14 -3.98
CA GLU A 302 9.77 -10.98 -5.16
C GLU A 302 10.08 -12.33 -5.83
#